data_AF-A0A182M4Q5-F1
#
_entry.id   AF-A0A182M4Q5-F1
#
_cell.length_a   1.000
_cell.length_b   1.000
_cell.length_c   1.000
_cell.angle_alpha   90.00
_cell.angle_beta   90.00
_cell.angle_gamma   90.00
#
_symmetry.space_group_name_H-M   'P 1'
#
loop_
_entity.id
_entity.type
_entity.pdbx_description
1 polymer ?
#
loop_
_entity_poly.entity_id
_entity_poly.type
_entity_poly.pdbx_seq_one_letter_code
_entity_poly.pdbx_strand_id
1 'polypeptide(L)'
;MITAWPQCLGLNLNETAMVKALQANYGVPGHEQFTAAMDLAQTIFECCAINTSINYDTSLWKLQSLGKKELTVPLTCCKLVNRFEFTAYLDPVPVNVTLCQALQTQDYEKSRHLDVSLV
;
A
#
# COMPACT_ATOMS: atom_id res chain seq x y z
N MET A 1 13.81 23.49 12.35
CA MET A 1 12.79 22.56 11.83
C MET A 1 12.10 21.97 13.05
N ILE A 2 10.82 22.27 13.29
CA ILE A 2 10.08 21.74 14.44
C ILE A 2 9.52 20.38 14.02
N THR A 3 10.10 19.30 14.53
CA THR A 3 9.54 17.96 14.40
C THR A 3 8.50 17.80 15.49
N ALA A 4 7.22 17.87 15.12
CA ALA A 4 6.13 17.56 16.04
C ALA A 4 5.78 16.08 15.90
N TRP A 5 6.00 15.30 16.97
CA TRP A 5 5.49 13.94 17.00
C TRP A 5 3.97 13.95 17.18
N PRO A 6 3.20 13.10 16.47
CA PRO A 6 1.75 13.06 16.58
C PRO A 6 1.27 12.90 18.02
N GLN A 7 1.98 12.08 18.80
CA GLN A 7 1.68 11.82 20.21
C GLN A 7 1.78 13.08 21.07
N CYS A 8 2.75 13.96 20.79
CA CYS A 8 2.89 15.25 21.48
C CYS A 8 1.77 16.25 21.12
N LEU A 9 1.08 16.02 20.00
CA LEU A 9 -0.09 16.79 19.57
C LEU A 9 -1.42 16.14 20.04
N GLY A 10 -1.37 15.08 20.86
CA GLY A 10 -2.55 14.34 21.29
C GLY A 10 -3.18 13.49 20.18
N LEU A 11 -2.49 13.31 19.05
CA LEU A 11 -2.91 12.44 17.96
C LEU A 11 -2.44 11.02 18.26
N ASN A 12 -3.41 10.14 18.53
CA ASN A 12 -3.17 8.71 18.64
C ASN A 12 -3.50 8.03 17.31
N LEU A 13 -2.59 7.20 16.82
CA LEU A 13 -2.83 6.38 15.65
C LEU A 13 -3.78 5.24 16.02
N ASN A 14 -4.92 5.19 15.32
CA ASN A 14 -5.86 4.08 15.44
C ASN A 14 -5.74 3.21 14.19
N GLU A 15 -4.88 2.19 14.28
CA GLU A 15 -4.59 1.27 13.20
C GLU A 15 -5.86 0.59 12.65
N THR A 16 -6.79 0.21 13.52
CA THR A 16 -8.07 -0.40 13.09
C THR A 16 -8.90 0.57 12.24
N ALA A 17 -8.93 1.85 12.59
CA ALA A 17 -9.62 2.87 11.79
C ALA A 17 -8.92 3.08 10.43
N MET A 18 -7.58 3.06 10.41
CA MET A 18 -6.80 3.18 9.18
C MET A 18 -7.01 1.98 8.24
N VAL A 19 -7.01 0.75 8.77
CA VAL A 19 -7.30 -0.47 7.99
C VAL A 19 -8.70 -0.38 7.36
N LYS A 20 -9.71 0.05 8.13
CA LYS A 20 -11.07 0.25 7.61
C LYS A 20 -11.13 1.33 6.53
N ALA A 21 -10.38 2.42 6.71
CA ALA A 21 -10.30 3.47 5.71
C ALA A 21 -9.66 2.95 4.41
N LEU A 22 -8.57 2.17 4.50
CA LEU A 22 -7.96 1.53 3.34
C LEU A 22 -8.96 0.61 2.63
N GLN A 23 -9.61 -0.28 3.37
CA GLN A 23 -10.56 -1.25 2.82
C GLN A 23 -11.76 -0.60 2.12
N ALA A 24 -12.23 0.54 2.63
CA ALA A 24 -13.40 1.23 2.08
C ALA A 24 -13.10 2.19 0.94
N ASN A 25 -11.87 2.71 0.81
CA ASN A 25 -11.58 3.85 -0.08
C ASN A 25 -10.48 3.58 -1.11
N TYR A 26 -9.55 2.66 -0.85
CA TYR A 26 -8.48 2.36 -1.81
C TYR A 26 -9.08 1.82 -3.11
N GLY A 27 -8.69 2.37 -4.26
CA GLY A 27 -9.13 1.91 -5.58
C GLY A 27 -10.63 2.07 -5.87
N VAL A 28 -11.35 2.84 -5.06
CA VAL A 28 -12.79 3.11 -5.24
C VAL A 28 -12.98 4.39 -6.08
N PRO A 29 -13.86 4.38 -7.11
CA PRO A 29 -14.16 5.58 -7.89
C PRO A 29 -14.60 6.76 -7.01
N GLY A 30 -14.05 7.95 -7.25
CA GLY A 30 -14.25 9.15 -6.43
C GLY A 30 -13.30 9.26 -5.24
N HIS A 31 -12.44 8.26 -5.00
CA HIS A 31 -11.41 8.24 -3.95
C HIS A 31 -9.99 8.13 -4.52
N GLU A 32 -9.76 8.72 -5.70
CA GLU A 32 -8.49 8.65 -6.42
C GLU A 32 -7.35 9.31 -5.61
N GLN A 33 -7.64 10.41 -4.91
CA GLN A 33 -6.66 11.09 -4.07
C GLN A 33 -6.25 10.24 -2.86
N PHE A 34 -7.18 9.46 -2.29
CA PHE A 34 -6.86 8.53 -1.22
C PHE A 34 -5.95 7.41 -1.74
N THR A 35 -6.26 6.87 -2.92
CA THR A 35 -5.46 5.84 -3.60
C THR A 35 -4.04 6.35 -3.86
N ALA A 36 -3.91 7.54 -4.47
CA ALA A 36 -2.62 8.17 -4.74
C ALA A 36 -1.82 8.46 -3.47
N ALA A 37 -2.46 8.90 -2.39
CA ALA A 37 -1.80 9.13 -1.11
C ALA A 37 -1.28 7.83 -0.49
N MET A 38 -2.08 6.75 -0.56
CA MET A 38 -1.65 5.42 -0.11
C MET A 38 -0.49 4.88 -0.96
N ASP A 39 -0.57 5.00 -2.28
CA ASP A 39 0.48 4.55 -3.20
C ASP A 39 1.78 5.33 -2.97
N LEU A 40 1.70 6.64 -2.73
CA LEU A 40 2.83 7.48 -2.36
C LEU A 40 3.45 7.03 -1.04
N ALA A 41 2.63 6.83 0.00
CA ALA A 41 3.10 6.38 1.30
C ALA A 41 3.81 5.02 1.21
N GLN A 42 3.22 4.05 0.52
CA GLN A 42 3.82 2.72 0.31
C GLN A 42 5.16 2.80 -0.43
N THR A 43 5.26 3.68 -1.43
CA THR A 43 6.50 3.88 -2.19
C THR A 43 7.60 4.55 -1.35
N ILE A 44 7.26 5.57 -0.55
CA ILE A 44 8.22 6.31 0.28
C ILE A 44 8.70 5.48 1.46
N PHE A 45 7.76 4.83 2.15
CA PHE A 45 8.06 4.08 3.37
C PHE A 45 8.42 2.63 3.10
N GLU A 46 8.37 2.20 1.84
CA GLU A 46 8.68 0.83 1.43
C GLU A 46 7.89 -0.20 2.26
N CYS A 47 6.59 0.07 2.43
CA CYS A 47 5.63 -0.73 3.18
C CYS A 47 4.50 -1.25 2.27
N CYS A 48 3.74 -2.24 2.75
CA CYS A 48 2.55 -2.72 2.06
C CYS A 48 1.29 -2.66 2.94
N ALA A 49 0.31 -1.88 2.49
CA ALA A 49 -0.92 -1.55 3.20
C ALA A 49 -0.69 -0.78 4.51
N ILE A 50 -1.59 -0.94 5.49
CA ILE A 50 -1.47 -0.29 6.81
C ILE A 50 -0.56 -1.12 7.71
N ASN A 51 -0.87 -2.41 7.87
CA ASN A 51 -0.12 -3.32 8.74
C ASN A 51 0.33 -4.61 8.04
N THR A 52 -0.44 -5.08 7.07
CA THR A 52 -0.20 -6.33 6.35
C THR A 52 -0.82 -6.26 4.98
N SER A 53 -0.19 -6.90 3.99
CA SER A 53 -0.77 -7.03 2.64
C SER A 53 -2.19 -7.63 2.61
N ILE A 54 -2.58 -8.42 3.62
CA ILE A 54 -3.92 -9.00 3.78
C ILE A 54 -5.01 -7.92 3.91
N ASN A 55 -4.66 -6.69 4.31
CA ASN A 55 -5.62 -5.58 4.36
C ASN A 55 -6.32 -5.33 3.00
N TYR A 56 -5.67 -5.69 1.88
CA TYR A 56 -6.25 -5.59 0.55
C TYR A 56 -7.26 -6.70 0.23
N ASP A 57 -7.12 -7.90 0.81
CA ASP A 57 -7.99 -9.05 0.49
C ASP A 57 -9.46 -8.78 0.81
N THR A 58 -9.72 -8.01 1.87
CA THR A 58 -11.06 -7.61 2.32
C THR A 58 -11.44 -6.19 1.91
N SER A 59 -10.66 -5.56 1.05
CA SER A 59 -10.97 -4.22 0.52
C SER A 59 -12.06 -4.27 -0.56
N LEU A 60 -12.83 -3.18 -0.69
CA LEU A 60 -13.80 -3.03 -1.78
C LEU A 60 -13.12 -3.14 -3.14
N TRP A 61 -11.89 -2.62 -3.28
CA TRP A 61 -11.09 -2.75 -4.50
C TRP A 61 -10.93 -4.19 -4.97
N LYS A 62 -10.62 -5.10 -4.03
CA LYS A 62 -10.47 -6.53 -4.33
C LYS A 62 -11.83 -7.20 -4.52
N LEU A 63 -12.75 -6.99 -3.58
CA LEU A 63 -14.05 -7.66 -3.54
C LEU A 63 -14.95 -7.31 -4.74
N GLN A 64 -14.90 -6.06 -5.21
CA GLN A 64 -15.67 -5.59 -6.35
C GLN A 64 -14.88 -5.66 -7.67
N SER A 65 -13.65 -6.21 -7.65
CA SER A 65 -12.78 -6.28 -8.83
C SER A 65 -12.58 -4.93 -9.53
N LEU A 66 -12.45 -3.85 -8.74
CA LEU A 66 -12.23 -2.49 -9.25
C LEU A 66 -10.78 -2.31 -9.75
N GLY A 67 -9.87 -3.13 -9.24
CA GLY A 67 -8.53 -3.27 -9.80
C GLY A 67 -8.48 -4.11 -11.07
N LYS A 68 -7.31 -4.15 -11.72
CA LYS A 68 -7.02 -5.22 -12.69
C LYS A 68 -7.22 -6.56 -11.98
N LYS A 69 -8.11 -7.41 -12.51
CA LYS A 69 -8.63 -8.65 -11.87
C LYS A 69 -7.56 -9.58 -11.27
N GLU A 70 -6.32 -9.46 -11.73
CA GLU A 70 -5.23 -10.37 -11.41
C GLU A 70 -4.30 -9.88 -10.28
N LEU A 71 -4.44 -8.65 -9.81
CA LEU A 71 -3.55 -8.12 -8.77
C LEU A 71 -3.99 -8.59 -7.38
N THR A 72 -3.10 -9.29 -6.68
CA THR A 72 -3.21 -9.64 -5.26
C THR A 72 -3.00 -8.41 -4.39
N VAL A 73 -2.02 -7.57 -4.72
CA VAL A 73 -1.72 -6.31 -4.03
C VAL A 73 -1.48 -5.19 -5.05
N PRO A 74 -1.58 -3.91 -4.65
CA PRO A 74 -1.11 -2.80 -5.47
C PRO A 74 0.33 -2.98 -5.93
N LEU A 75 0.67 -2.46 -7.12
CA LEU A 75 2.03 -2.54 -7.63
C LEU A 75 3.02 -1.73 -6.78
N THR A 76 2.54 -0.71 -6.07
CA THR A 76 3.28 0.07 -5.07
C THR A 76 3.64 -0.72 -3.81
N CYS A 77 3.06 -1.91 -3.58
CA CYS A 77 3.55 -2.87 -2.58
C CYS A 77 4.76 -3.68 -3.06
N CYS A 78 5.07 -3.66 -4.36
CA CYS A 78 6.21 -4.40 -4.92
C CYS A 78 7.47 -3.56 -4.82
N LYS A 79 8.62 -4.23 -4.69
CA LYS A 79 9.91 -3.54 -4.86
C LYS A 79 10.00 -2.99 -6.28
N LEU A 80 10.26 -1.69 -6.39
CA LEU A 80 10.26 -0.97 -7.68
C LEU A 80 11.68 -0.76 -8.22
N VAL A 81 11.82 -0.89 -9.53
CA VAL A 81 13.03 -0.50 -10.27
C VAL A 81 13.17 1.02 -10.25
N ASN A 82 12.07 1.73 -10.45
CA ASN A 82 12.02 3.18 -10.54
C ASN A 82 11.78 3.87 -9.18
N ARG A 83 12.08 3.21 -8.05
CA ARG A 83 11.81 3.75 -6.68
C ARG A 83 12.34 5.16 -6.39
N PHE A 84 13.36 5.61 -7.13
CA PHE A 84 13.96 6.94 -6.97
C PHE A 84 13.33 8.01 -7.86
N GLU A 85 12.42 7.63 -8.76
CA GLU A 85 11.64 8.58 -9.55
C GLU A 85 10.51 9.16 -8.70
N PHE A 86 10.34 10.47 -8.77
CA PHE A 86 9.28 11.16 -8.03
C PHE A 86 7.89 10.62 -8.35
N THR A 87 7.68 10.12 -9.58
CA THR A 87 6.42 9.60 -10.09
C THR A 87 6.26 8.09 -9.91
N ALA A 88 7.15 7.41 -9.19
CA ALA A 88 7.12 5.95 -9.02
C ALA A 88 5.82 5.43 -8.38
N TYR A 89 5.13 6.26 -7.60
CA TYR A 89 3.83 5.93 -7.02
C TYR A 89 2.66 6.01 -8.01
N LEU A 90 2.82 6.77 -9.11
CA LEU A 90 1.82 6.92 -10.17
C LEU A 90 2.03 5.90 -11.30
N ASP A 91 3.29 5.57 -11.60
CA ASP A 91 3.67 4.57 -12.60
C ASP A 91 4.71 3.60 -12.02
N PRO A 92 4.30 2.70 -11.10
CA PRO A 92 5.20 1.76 -10.46
C PRO A 92 5.71 0.71 -11.45
N VAL A 93 7.03 0.49 -11.44
CA VAL A 93 7.69 -0.56 -12.24
C VAL A 93 8.27 -1.63 -11.31
N PRO A 94 7.52 -2.71 -11.00
CA PRO A 94 8.02 -3.78 -10.13
C PRO A 94 9.22 -4.50 -10.72
N VAL A 95 10.19 -4.83 -9.87
CA VAL A 95 11.37 -5.65 -10.24
C VAL A 95 10.93 -7.03 -10.75
N ASN A 96 9.93 -7.64 -10.09
CA ASN A 96 9.35 -8.90 -10.53
C ASN A 96 7.86 -8.94 -10.17
N VAL A 97 7.02 -8.65 -11.17
CA VAL A 97 5.55 -8.62 -11.00
C VAL A 97 5.01 -9.98 -10.59
N THR A 98 5.47 -11.06 -11.22
CA THR A 98 4.98 -12.42 -10.96
C THR A 98 5.23 -12.85 -9.53
N LEU A 99 6.46 -12.68 -9.03
CA LEU A 99 6.79 -13.02 -7.65
C LEU A 99 6.08 -12.10 -6.65
N CYS A 100 6.02 -10.79 -6.93
CA CYS A 100 5.29 -9.86 -6.05
C CYS A 100 3.81 -10.21 -5.94
N GLN A 101 3.16 -10.63 -7.03
CA GLN A 101 1.73 -10.94 -7.04
C GLN A 101 1.40 -12.37 -6.61
N ALA A 102 2.42 -13.20 -6.31
CA ALA A 102 2.24 -14.57 -5.83
C ALA A 102 1.46 -14.63 -4.52
N LEU A 103 0.77 -15.76 -4.28
CA LEU A 103 -0.06 -15.95 -3.08
C LEU A 103 0.75 -16.51 -1.90
N GLN A 104 1.83 -17.26 -2.17
CA GLN A 104 2.62 -17.91 -1.13
C GLN A 104 3.74 -17.00 -0.65
N THR A 105 3.90 -16.92 0.67
CA THR A 105 4.89 -16.04 1.32
C THR A 105 6.31 -16.28 0.81
N GLN A 106 6.71 -17.53 0.63
CA GLN A 106 8.02 -17.91 0.11
C GLN A 106 8.34 -17.31 -1.28
N ASP A 107 7.32 -17.03 -2.08
CA ASP A 107 7.46 -16.47 -3.42
C ASP A 107 7.50 -14.94 -3.38
N TYR A 108 6.61 -14.31 -2.59
CA TYR A 108 6.46 -12.86 -2.59
C TYR A 108 7.37 -12.12 -1.61
N GLU A 109 7.88 -12.75 -0.55
CA GLU A 109 8.63 -12.09 0.54
C GLU A 109 9.81 -11.27 0.01
N LYS A 110 10.52 -11.78 -1.01
CA LYS A 110 11.69 -11.08 -1.58
C LYS A 110 11.30 -9.96 -2.55
N SER A 111 10.06 -9.95 -3.04
CA SER A 111 9.59 -9.08 -4.11
C SER A 111 8.56 -8.04 -3.64
N ARG A 112 7.97 -8.21 -2.45
CA ARG A 112 7.15 -7.19 -1.78
C ARG A 112 7.98 -6.34 -0.82
N HIS A 113 7.48 -5.15 -0.56
CA HIS A 113 7.84 -4.34 0.58
C HIS A 113 7.53 -5.07 1.89
N LEU A 114 8.21 -4.66 2.97
CA LEU A 114 7.99 -5.30 4.26
C LEU A 114 6.57 -5.01 4.74
N ASP A 115 5.99 -5.95 5.48
CA ASP A 115 4.83 -5.70 6.34
C ASP A 115 5.31 -4.87 7.56
N VAL A 116 5.86 -3.69 7.30
CA VAL A 116 6.16 -2.68 8.32
C VAL A 116 4.96 -1.77 8.39
N SER A 117 4.42 -1.62 9.59
CA SER A 117 3.29 -0.75 9.83
C SER A 117 3.63 0.68 9.38
N LEU A 118 2.67 1.41 8.81
CA LEU A 118 2.77 2.87 8.62
C LEU A 118 2.70 3.63 9.97
N VAL A 119 3.29 3.04 11.03
CA VAL A 119 3.20 3.42 12.44
C VAL A 119 4.60 3.44 13.03
#